data_AF-A0A0C3I987-F1
#
_entry.id   AF-A0A0C3I987-F1
#
_cell.length_a   1.000
_cell.length_b   1.000
_cell.length_c   1.000
_cell.angle_alpha   90.00
_cell.angle_beta   90.00
_cell.angle_gamma   90.00
#
_symmetry.space_group_name_H-M   'P 1'
#
loop_
_entity.id
_entity.type
_entity.pdbx_description
1 polymer ?
#
loop_
_entity_poly.entity_id
_entity_poly.type
_entity_poly.pdbx_seq_one_letter_code
_entity_poly.pdbx_strand_id
1 'polypeptide(L)'
;MKRLIYLLIYMIGFPALGILFGFVFLKIFDSINGPLQEFAFWISIIAWGGFGFIAGCYGMYFFIKVEKLRKLKLNTSGLERHKK
;
A
#
# COMPACT_ATOMS: atom_id res chain seq x y z
N MET A 1 9.52 9.60 14.49
CA MET A 1 9.87 8.23 14.07
C MET A 1 8.69 7.42 13.52
N LYS A 2 7.56 7.26 14.21
CA LYS A 2 6.42 6.44 13.72
C LYS A 2 5.90 6.79 12.32
N ARG A 3 5.83 8.08 11.98
CA ARG A 3 5.35 8.56 10.67
C ARG A 3 6.25 8.14 9.49
N LEU A 4 7.57 8.05 9.73
CA LEU A 4 8.54 7.61 8.72
C LEU A 4 8.39 6.12 8.44
N ILE A 5 8.13 5.32 9.48
CA ILE A 5 7.89 3.87 9.38
C ILE A 5 6.62 3.59 8.56
N TYR A 6 5.53 4.32 8.81
CA TYR A 6 4.31 4.18 7.99
C TYR A 6 4.57 4.58 6.53
N LEU A 7 5.32 5.64 6.30
CA LEU A 7 5.70 6.05 4.94
C LEU A 7 6.48 4.94 4.24
N LEU A 8 7.47 4.34 4.89
CA LEU A 8 8.22 3.19 4.37
C LEU A 8 7.32 1.98 4.09
N ILE A 9 6.43 1.61 5.02
CA ILE A 9 5.53 0.47 4.84
C ILE A 9 4.59 0.69 3.65
N TYR A 10 3.96 1.87 3.55
CA TYR A 10 3.00 2.14 2.49
C TYR A 10 3.66 2.44 1.15
N MET A 11 4.77 3.18 1.12
CA MET A 11 5.39 3.62 -0.14
C MET A 11 6.41 2.63 -0.70
N ILE A 12 6.97 1.74 0.11
CA ILE A 12 7.95 0.74 -0.34
C ILE A 12 7.40 -0.67 -0.15
N GLY A 13 6.74 -0.95 0.98
CA GLY A 13 6.18 -2.27 1.26
C GLY A 13 5.10 -2.70 0.26
N PHE A 14 4.14 -1.82 -0.06
CA PHE A 14 3.07 -2.17 -1.01
C PHE A 14 3.57 -2.39 -2.45
N PRO A 15 4.44 -1.53 -3.03
CA PRO A 15 5.07 -1.82 -4.31
C PRO A 15 5.88 -3.13 -4.30
N ALA A 16 6.67 -3.36 -3.26
CA ALA A 16 7.47 -4.58 -3.15
C ALA A 16 6.59 -5.84 -3.10
N LEU A 17 5.49 -5.80 -2.33
CA LEU A 17 4.49 -6.86 -2.31
C LEU A 17 3.82 -7.02 -3.67
N GLY A 18 3.48 -5.93 -4.35
CA GLY A 18 2.93 -5.95 -5.70
C GLY A 18 3.86 -6.67 -6.68
N ILE A 19 5.15 -6.33 -6.69
CA ILE A 19 6.15 -7.01 -7.53
C ILE A 19 6.25 -8.50 -7.17
N LEU A 20 6.25 -8.82 -5.89
CA LEU A 20 6.30 -10.21 -5.40
C LEU A 20 5.08 -11.01 -5.89
N PHE A 21 3.88 -10.44 -5.81
CA PHE A 21 2.67 -11.06 -6.35
C PHE A 21 2.76 -11.23 -7.86
N GLY A 22 3.21 -10.21 -8.60
CA GLY A 22 3.40 -10.31 -10.05
C GLY A 22 4.35 -11.44 -10.46
N PHE A 23 5.41 -11.66 -9.68
CA PHE A 23 6.34 -12.78 -9.86
C PHE A 23 5.65 -14.14 -9.62
N VAL A 24 4.96 -14.28 -8.49
CA VAL A 24 4.26 -15.53 -8.11
C VAL A 24 3.17 -15.88 -9.13
N PHE A 25 2.34 -14.91 -9.51
CA PHE A 25 1.31 -15.11 -10.52
C PHE A 25 1.91 -15.54 -11.84
N LEU A 26 2.96 -14.85 -12.31
CA LEU A 26 3.59 -15.26 -13.57
C LEU A 26 4.12 -16.68 -13.49
N LYS A 27 4.77 -17.08 -12.39
CA LYS A 27 5.27 -18.45 -12.22
C LYS A 27 4.16 -19.51 -12.23
N ILE A 28 3.00 -19.19 -11.68
CA ILE A 28 1.83 -20.08 -11.76
C ILE A 28 1.33 -20.18 -13.20
N PHE A 29 1.20 -19.06 -13.91
CA PHE A 29 0.79 -19.05 -15.32
C PHE A 29 1.77 -19.80 -16.22
N ASP A 30 3.07 -19.66 -15.95
CA ASP A 30 4.19 -20.34 -16.61
C ASP A 30 4.11 -21.86 -16.44
N SER A 31 3.78 -22.30 -15.24
CA SER A 31 3.61 -23.72 -14.93
C SER A 31 2.38 -24.34 -15.60
N ILE A 32 1.34 -23.55 -15.89
CA ILE A 32 0.07 -24.05 -16.46
C ILE A 32 0.09 -24.01 -17.99
N ASN A 33 0.64 -22.94 -18.58
CA ASN A 33 0.55 -22.68 -20.02
C ASN A 33 1.85 -22.97 -20.77
N GLY A 34 2.91 -23.40 -20.07
CA GLY A 34 4.25 -23.52 -20.62
C GLY A 34 5.02 -22.20 -20.57
N PRO A 35 6.30 -22.19 -21.01
CA PRO A 35 7.21 -21.06 -20.82
C PRO A 35 6.66 -19.76 -21.45
N LEU A 36 6.28 -18.80 -20.61
CA LEU A 36 5.90 -17.46 -21.05
C LEU A 36 7.14 -16.67 -21.50
N GLN A 37 6.94 -15.82 -22.50
CA GLN A 37 7.99 -14.91 -22.97
C GLN A 37 8.44 -13.95 -21.86
N GLU A 38 9.72 -13.58 -21.91
CA GLU A 38 10.33 -12.60 -21.00
C GLU A 38 9.59 -11.25 -21.00
N PHE A 39 8.97 -10.88 -22.13
CA PHE A 39 8.13 -9.69 -22.19
C PHE A 39 6.90 -9.74 -21.27
N ALA A 40 6.27 -10.92 -21.12
CA ALA A 40 5.12 -11.11 -20.22
C ALA A 40 5.53 -10.98 -18.75
N PHE A 41 6.76 -11.36 -18.40
CA PHE A 41 7.34 -11.14 -17.08
C PHE A 41 7.41 -9.66 -16.73
N TRP A 42 7.98 -8.85 -17.62
CA TRP A 42 8.08 -7.41 -17.41
C TRP A 42 6.71 -6.74 -17.31
N ILE A 43 5.75 -7.12 -18.15
CA ILE A 43 4.37 -6.62 -18.05
C ILE A 43 3.76 -6.98 -16.69
N SER A 44 3.91 -8.21 -16.22
CA SER A 44 3.37 -8.64 -14.93
C SER A 44 3.97 -7.83 -13.78
N ILE A 45 5.30 -7.68 -13.75
CA ILE A 45 5.97 -6.89 -12.72
C ILE A 45 5.52 -5.43 -12.73
N ILE A 46 5.43 -4.81 -13.91
CA ILE A 46 5.01 -3.41 -14.03
C ILE A 46 3.54 -3.25 -13.61
N ALA A 47 2.66 -4.15 -14.05
CA ALA A 47 1.23 -4.10 -13.73
C ALA A 47 0.99 -4.28 -12.22
N TRP A 48 1.53 -5.34 -11.62
CA TRP A 48 1.33 -5.64 -10.21
C TRP A 48 2.13 -4.71 -9.28
N GLY A 49 3.36 -4.34 -9.67
CA GLY A 49 4.16 -3.35 -8.95
C GLY A 49 3.54 -1.96 -9.00
N GLY A 50 3.03 -1.53 -10.16
CA GLY A 50 2.30 -0.28 -10.34
C GLY A 50 1.00 -0.25 -9.54
N PHE A 51 0.25 -1.35 -9.53
CA PHE A 51 -0.92 -1.51 -8.66
C PHE A 51 -0.54 -1.39 -7.18
N GLY A 52 0.54 -2.05 -6.75
CA GLY A 52 1.08 -1.93 -5.40
C GLY A 52 1.42 -0.48 -5.03
N PHE A 53 2.01 0.29 -5.94
CA PHE A 53 2.28 1.71 -5.74
C PHE A 53 1.00 2.54 -5.54
N ILE A 54 -0.01 2.35 -6.39
CA ILE A 54 -1.29 3.06 -6.26
C ILE A 54 -1.99 2.71 -4.94
N ALA A 55 -2.01 1.42 -4.58
CA ALA A 55 -2.57 0.95 -3.32
C ALA A 55 -1.83 1.53 -2.10
N GLY A 56 -0.50 1.61 -2.18
CA GLY A 56 0.35 2.25 -1.17
C GLY A 56 0.03 3.74 -0.98
N CYS A 57 -0.05 4.50 -2.09
CA CYS A 57 -0.47 5.91 -2.08
C CYS A 57 -1.84 6.09 -1.44
N TYR A 58 -2.82 5.27 -1.83
CA TYR A 58 -4.18 5.33 -1.29
C TYR A 58 -4.22 5.00 0.20
N GLY A 59 -3.51 3.95 0.64
CA GLY A 59 -3.40 3.57 2.04
C GLY A 59 -2.79 4.68 2.90
N MET A 60 -1.74 5.34 2.40
CA MET A 60 -1.11 6.47 3.08
C MET A 60 -2.05 7.68 3.18
N TYR A 61 -2.75 8.02 2.10
CA TYR A 61 -3.75 9.09 2.10
C TYR A 61 -4.86 8.83 3.13
N PHE A 62 -5.38 7.60 3.16
CA PHE A 62 -6.41 7.19 4.11
C PHE A 62 -5.90 7.26 5.56
N PHE A 63 -4.68 6.79 5.81
CA PHE A 63 -4.06 6.86 7.14
C PHE A 63 -3.95 8.30 7.64
N ILE A 64 -3.49 9.23 6.80
CA ILE A 64 -3.40 10.66 7.16
C ILE A 64 -4.80 11.23 7.47
N LYS A 65 -5.81 10.86 6.67
CA LYS A 65 -7.19 11.30 6.88
C LYS A 65 -7.74 10.81 8.23
N VAL A 66 -7.54 9.54 8.55
CA VAL A 66 -7.97 8.94 9.83
C VAL A 66 -7.22 9.55 11.02
N GLU A 67 -5.91 9.79 10.89
CA GLU A 67 -5.12 10.44 11.94
C GLU A 67 -5.63 11.86 12.22
N LYS A 68 -5.98 12.62 11.18
CA LYS A 68 -6.55 13.97 11.30
C LYS A 68 -7.91 13.95 12.01
N LEU A 69 -8.79 13.01 11.65
CA LEU A 69 -10.10 12.83 12.30
C LEU A 69 -9.96 12.42 13.77
N ARG A 70 -9.01 11.54 14.10
CA ARG A 70 -8.74 11.13 15.49
C ARG A 70 -8.28 12.30 16.35
N LYS A 71 -7.40 13.17 15.82
CA LYS A 71 -6.93 14.38 16.53
C LYS A 71 -8.06 15.38 16.77
N LEU A 72 -8.95 15.58 15.80
CA LEU A 72 -10.12 16.45 15.96
C LEU A 72 -11.05 15.96 17.08
N LYS A 73 -11.37 14.66 17.12
CA LYS A 73 -12.21 14.06 18.17
C LYS A 73 -11.60 14.19 19.57
N LEU A 74 -10.28 14.04 19.69
CA LEU A 74 -9.55 14.24 20.95
C LEU A 74 -9.62 15.68 21.43
N ASN A 75 -9.48 16.68 20.54
CA ASN A 75 -9.61 18.09 20.91
C ASN A 75 -11.02 18.45 21.37
N THR A 76 -12.06 17.95 20.69
CA THR A 76 -13.46 18.21 21.08
C THR A 76 -13.77 17.62 22.46
N SER A 77 -13.34 16.39 22.72
CA SER A 77 -13.57 15.74 24.03
C SER A 77 -12.75 16.33 25.19
N GLY A 78 -11.60 16.95 24.91
CA GLY A 78 -10.85 17.75 25.89
C GLY A 78 -11.55 19.07 26.21
N LEU A 79 -12.14 19.72 25.20
CA LEU A 79 -12.89 20.97 25.37
C LEU A 79 -14.15 20.80 26.23
N GLU A 80 -14.87 19.69 26.06
CA GLU A 80 -16.06 19.39 26.88
C GLU A 80 -15.71 19.07 28.34
N ARG A 81 -14.52 18.50 28.60
CA ARG A 81 -14.05 18.25 29.98
C ARG A 81 -13.62 19.52 30.72
N HIS A 82 -13.19 20.55 30.01
CA HIS A 82 -12.84 21.85 30.61
C HIS A 82 -14.03 22.78 30.82
N LYS A 83 -15.20 22.45 30.27
CA LYS A 83 -16.43 23.24 30.37
C LYS A 83 -17.35 22.82 31.52
N LYS A 84 -16.95 21.80 32.28
CA LYS A 84 -17.71 21.18 33.37
C LYS A 84 -16.95 21.36 34.68
#